data_AF-A0AAJ6D8N7-F1
#
_entry.id   AF-A0AAJ6D8N7-F1
#
_cell.length_a   1.000
_cell.length_b   1.000
_cell.length_c   1.000
_cell.angle_alpha   90.00
_cell.angle_beta   90.00
_cell.angle_gamma   90.00
#
_symmetry.space_group_name_H-M   'P 1'
#
loop_
_entity.id
_entity.type
_entity.pdbx_description
1 polymer ?
#
loop_
_entity_poly.entity_id
_entity_poly.type
_entity_poly.pdbx_seq_one_letter_code
_entity_poly.pdbx_strand_id
1 'polypeptide(L)'
;MQRVATTRPIAKAKTIAIWIMRIVLGLAFIAFAVMKLSGQPEMVAEFELVGLGQWFRHFTGILELIGGIALLVPRTSIMAALLLLAVDVGAFIAQVTVLHIDWIHTVVLGAIIVLLIYLQRAGTAQLRGGR
;
A
#
# COMPACT_ATOMS: atom_id res chain seq x y z
N MET A 1 -43.28 -10.18 17.85
CA MET A 1 -42.78 -10.78 16.59
C MET A 1 -41.35 -10.29 16.34
N GLN A 2 -40.37 -11.18 16.42
CA GLN A 2 -38.93 -10.86 16.34
C GLN A 2 -38.52 -10.54 14.90
N ARG A 3 -37.88 -9.39 14.67
CA ARG A 3 -37.17 -9.10 13.42
C ARG A 3 -35.85 -9.86 13.43
N VAL A 4 -35.77 -11.00 12.74
CA VAL A 4 -34.51 -11.67 12.46
C VAL A 4 -33.76 -10.83 11.42
N ALA A 5 -32.81 -10.01 11.86
CA ALA A 5 -31.95 -9.23 10.97
C ALA A 5 -30.86 -10.14 10.35
N THR A 6 -31.14 -10.67 9.16
CA THR A 6 -30.19 -11.42 8.34
C THR A 6 -29.30 -10.49 7.50
N THR A 7 -28.33 -9.82 8.14
CA THR A 7 -27.28 -9.04 7.42
C THR A 7 -25.88 -9.40 7.91
N ARG A 8 -25.50 -10.70 7.81
CA ARG A 8 -24.21 -11.21 8.35
C ARG A 8 -23.14 -11.71 7.35
N PRO A 9 -23.42 -12.18 6.13
CA PRO A 9 -22.37 -12.77 5.28
C PRO A 9 -21.47 -11.73 4.59
N ILE A 10 -22.05 -10.66 4.02
CA ILE A 10 -21.32 -9.64 3.26
C ILE A 10 -20.33 -8.86 4.15
N ALA A 11 -20.71 -8.56 5.39
CA ALA A 11 -19.86 -7.85 6.34
C ALA A 11 -18.61 -8.66 6.73
N LYS A 12 -18.76 -9.99 6.90
CA LYS A 12 -17.64 -10.90 7.19
C LYS A 12 -16.70 -11.04 5.99
N ALA A 13 -17.24 -11.26 4.79
CA ALA A 13 -16.45 -11.37 3.56
C ALA A 13 -15.62 -10.10 3.29
N LYS A 14 -16.21 -8.91 3.48
CA LYS A 14 -15.50 -7.63 3.37
C LYS A 14 -14.33 -7.53 4.35
N THR A 15 -14.53 -7.98 5.59
CA THR A 15 -13.49 -7.94 6.63
C THR A 15 -12.31 -8.83 6.27
N ILE A 16 -12.60 -10.04 5.78
CA ILE A 16 -11.58 -10.99 5.32
C ILE A 16 -10.81 -10.40 4.12
N ALA A 17 -11.53 -9.86 3.13
CA ALA A 17 -10.91 -9.24 1.96
C ALA A 17 -9.96 -8.10 2.34
N ILE A 18 -10.38 -7.21 3.26
CA ILE A 18 -9.52 -6.13 3.77
C ILE A 18 -8.25 -6.68 4.44
N TRP A 19 -8.36 -7.74 5.24
CA TRP A 19 -7.18 -8.35 5.87
C TRP A 19 -6.23 -8.98 4.86
N ILE A 20 -6.76 -9.69 3.86
CA ILE A 20 -5.95 -10.25 2.78
C ILE A 20 -5.20 -9.14 2.05
N MET A 21 -5.89 -8.07 1.64
CA MET A 21 -5.27 -6.93 0.96
C MET A 21 -4.17 -6.28 1.82
N ARG A 22 -4.40 -6.12 3.13
CA ARG A 22 -3.40 -5.55 4.04
C ARG A 22 -2.17 -6.42 4.18
N ILE A 23 -2.33 -7.74 4.27
CA ILE A 23 -1.21 -8.68 4.35
C ILE A 23 -0.44 -8.68 3.03
N VAL A 24 -1.12 -8.83 1.90
CA VAL A 24 -0.49 -8.90 0.58
C VAL A 24 0.28 -7.61 0.28
N LEU A 25 -0.36 -6.45 0.43
CA LEU A 25 0.31 -5.17 0.21
C LEU A 25 1.42 -4.93 1.22
N GLY A 26 1.18 -5.22 2.51
CA GLY A 26 2.17 -5.01 3.57
C GLY A 26 3.45 -5.81 3.30
N LEU A 27 3.31 -7.09 2.96
CA LEU A 27 4.44 -7.95 2.61
C LEU A 27 5.14 -7.51 1.32
N ALA A 28 4.39 -7.10 0.29
CA ALA A 28 4.97 -6.62 -0.96
C ALA A 28 5.85 -5.38 -0.74
N PHE A 29 5.35 -4.37 -0.02
CA PHE A 29 6.13 -3.17 0.28
C PHE A 29 7.29 -3.41 1.23
N ILE A 30 7.17 -4.35 2.18
CA ILE A 30 8.31 -4.78 3.00
C ILE A 30 9.38 -5.44 2.11
N ALA A 31 9.00 -6.25 1.13
CA ALA A 31 9.96 -6.85 0.20
C ALA A 31 10.68 -5.78 -0.64
N PHE A 32 9.94 -4.80 -1.19
CA PHE A 32 10.55 -3.68 -1.92
C PHE A 32 11.49 -2.86 -1.03
N ALA A 33 11.09 -2.59 0.22
CA ALA A 33 11.93 -1.92 1.19
C ALA A 33 13.22 -2.71 1.45
N VAL A 34 13.14 -4.03 1.62
CA VAL A 34 14.33 -4.88 1.80
C VAL A 34 15.24 -4.80 0.59
N MET A 35 14.72 -4.88 -0.63
CA MET A 35 15.52 -4.75 -1.85
C MET A 35 16.23 -3.39 -1.90
N LYS A 36 15.51 -2.31 -1.61
CA LYS A 36 16.07 -0.95 -1.56
C LYS A 36 17.07 -0.78 -0.43
N LEU A 37 16.86 -1.32 0.77
CA LEU A 37 17.72 -1.07 1.93
C LEU A 37 18.94 -1.99 2.00
N SER A 38 18.83 -3.21 1.49
CA SER A 38 19.97 -4.15 1.38
C SER A 38 20.98 -3.77 0.30
N GLY A 39 20.65 -2.79 -0.55
CA GLY A 39 21.54 -2.34 -1.61
C GLY A 39 21.65 -3.34 -2.75
N GLN A 40 20.55 -4.00 -3.11
CA GLN A 40 20.55 -4.87 -4.29
C GLN A 40 21.03 -4.09 -5.52
N PRO A 41 21.92 -4.67 -6.34
CA PRO A 41 22.55 -3.95 -7.46
C PRO A 41 21.54 -3.31 -8.42
N GLU A 42 20.43 -3.99 -8.69
CA GLU A 42 19.33 -3.49 -9.52
C GLU A 42 18.73 -2.19 -8.95
N MET A 43 18.34 -2.19 -7.66
CA MET A 43 17.80 -1.01 -7.00
C MET A 43 18.81 0.13 -6.89
N VAL A 44 20.10 -0.19 -6.68
CA VAL A 44 21.16 0.83 -6.65
C VAL A 44 21.29 1.49 -8.03
N ALA A 45 21.27 0.70 -9.10
CA ALA A 45 21.35 1.19 -10.48
C ALA A 45 20.13 2.03 -10.88
N GLU A 46 18.92 1.58 -10.55
CA GLU A 46 17.69 2.36 -10.81
C GLU A 46 17.74 3.73 -10.15
N PHE A 47 18.08 3.79 -8.86
CA PHE A 47 18.14 5.07 -8.14
C PHE A 47 19.31 5.95 -8.56
N GLU A 48 20.38 5.37 -9.10
CA GLU A 48 21.47 6.13 -9.73
C GLU A 48 20.98 6.79 -11.03
N LEU A 49 20.21 6.07 -11.86
CA LEU A 49 19.60 6.61 -13.07
C LEU A 49 18.59 7.72 -12.77
N VAL A 50 17.85 7.61 -11.66
CA VAL A 50 16.95 8.68 -11.18
C VAL A 50 17.72 9.97 -10.85
N GLY A 51 19.01 9.89 -10.53
CA GLY A 51 19.89 11.07 -10.43
C GLY A 51 19.73 11.92 -9.16
N LEU A 52 18.89 11.49 -8.21
CA LEU A 52 18.72 12.17 -6.91
C LEU A 52 19.73 11.72 -5.85
N GLY A 53 20.54 10.69 -6.16
CA GLY A 53 21.54 10.10 -5.30
C GLY A 53 21.00 9.00 -4.38
N GLN A 54 21.92 8.21 -3.82
CA GLN A 54 21.61 6.98 -3.06
C GLN A 54 20.85 7.23 -1.74
N TRP A 55 20.90 8.44 -1.18
CA TRP A 55 20.10 8.79 0.00
C TRP A 55 18.60 8.67 -0.29
N PHE A 56 18.16 8.96 -1.52
CA PHE A 56 16.76 8.89 -1.93
C PHE A 56 16.27 7.43 -1.99
N ARG A 57 17.15 6.48 -2.36
CA ARG A 57 16.89 5.04 -2.25
C ARG A 57 16.62 4.63 -0.80
N HIS A 58 17.47 5.08 0.11
CA HIS A 58 17.29 4.77 1.53
C HIS A 58 16.03 5.42 2.11
N PHE A 59 15.76 6.67 1.73
CA PHE A 59 14.56 7.39 2.15
C PHE A 59 13.28 6.67 1.71
N THR A 60 13.16 6.34 0.42
CA THR A 60 12.00 5.60 -0.11
C THR A 60 11.88 4.22 0.51
N GLY A 61 12.98 3.47 0.65
CA GLY A 61 12.97 2.17 1.32
C GLY A 61 12.51 2.23 2.79
N ILE A 62 12.90 3.25 3.54
CA ILE A 62 12.42 3.46 4.92
C ILE A 62 10.91 3.75 4.93
N LEU A 63 10.42 4.59 4.03
CA LEU A 63 8.99 4.89 3.93
C LEU A 63 8.16 3.65 3.57
N GLU A 64 8.64 2.84 2.62
CA GLU A 64 8.00 1.56 2.25
C GLU A 64 7.98 0.58 3.42
N LEU A 65 9.06 0.50 4.20
CA LEU A 65 9.13 -0.37 5.37
C LEU A 65 8.14 0.07 6.46
N ILE A 66 8.14 1.36 6.81
CA ILE A 66 7.23 1.94 7.80
C ILE A 66 5.78 1.76 7.34
N GLY A 67 5.49 2.08 6.08
CA GLY A 67 4.17 1.94 5.49
C GLY A 67 3.71 0.48 5.47
N GLY A 68 4.56 -0.44 5.03
CA GLY A 68 4.25 -1.87 4.96
C GLY A 68 3.91 -2.46 6.33
N ILE A 69 4.70 -2.14 7.37
CA ILE A 69 4.42 -2.57 8.75
C ILE A 69 3.15 -1.90 9.29
N ALA A 70 3.03 -0.57 9.12
CA ALA A 70 1.88 0.18 9.62
C ALA A 70 0.56 -0.23 8.94
N LEU A 71 0.60 -0.79 7.73
CA LEU A 71 -0.58 -1.31 7.03
C LEU A 71 -1.18 -2.53 7.76
N LEU A 72 -0.34 -3.33 8.42
CA LEU A 72 -0.73 -4.52 9.19
C LEU A 72 -1.39 -4.20 10.53
N VAL A 73 -1.36 -2.93 10.96
CA VAL A 73 -2.08 -2.44 12.15
C VAL A 73 -3.38 -1.73 11.73
N PRO A 74 -4.57 -2.22 12.14
CA PRO A 74 -5.85 -1.72 11.62
C PRO A 74 -6.08 -0.22 11.86
N ARG A 75 -5.56 0.29 12.99
CA ARG A 75 -5.72 1.70 13.39
C ARG A 75 -4.94 2.67 12.49
N THR A 76 -3.82 2.23 11.92
CA THR A 76 -2.93 3.05 11.08
C THR A 76 -3.04 2.73 9.59
N SER A 77 -3.84 1.72 9.22
CA SER A 77 -3.86 1.19 7.85
C SER A 77 -4.23 2.21 6.78
N ILE A 78 -5.16 3.15 7.03
CA ILE A 78 -5.49 4.19 6.04
C ILE A 78 -4.31 5.15 5.84
N MET A 79 -3.65 5.58 6.92
CA MET A 79 -2.49 6.48 6.82
C MET A 79 -1.31 5.80 6.12
N ALA A 80 -1.06 4.53 6.46
CA ALA A 80 -0.06 3.70 5.82
C ALA A 80 -0.35 3.52 4.33
N ALA A 81 -1.60 3.22 3.95
CA ALA A 81 -2.00 3.08 2.56
C ALA A 81 -1.78 4.37 1.76
N LEU A 82 -2.07 5.55 2.35
CA LEU A 82 -1.82 6.84 1.69
C LEU A 82 -0.33 7.12 1.51
N LEU A 83 0.50 6.81 2.51
CA LEU A 83 1.95 6.92 2.41
C LEU A 83 2.49 6.03 1.29
N LEU A 84 2.11 4.75 1.30
CA LEU A 84 2.53 3.79 0.29
C LEU A 84 2.07 4.18 -1.11
N LEU A 85 0.84 4.69 -1.25
CA LEU A 85 0.34 5.21 -2.53
C LEU A 85 1.19 6.38 -3.04
N ALA A 86 1.58 7.30 -2.16
CA ALA A 86 2.43 8.44 -2.56
C ALA A 86 3.82 7.97 -3.05
N VAL A 87 4.41 6.98 -2.37
CA VAL A 87 5.68 6.38 -2.81
C VAL A 87 5.51 5.66 -4.15
N ASP A 88 4.45 4.84 -4.29
CA ASP A 88 4.17 4.05 -5.49
C ASP A 88 3.88 4.94 -6.71
N VAL A 89 3.21 6.08 -6.53
CA VAL A 89 3.04 7.10 -7.57
C VAL A 89 4.38 7.70 -7.99
N GLY A 90 5.28 7.98 -7.03
CA GLY A 90 6.64 8.45 -7.33
C GLY A 90 7.43 7.40 -8.13
N ALA A 91 7.32 6.13 -7.75
CA ALA A 91 7.95 5.01 -8.47
C ALA A 91 7.40 4.88 -9.89
N PHE A 92 6.07 4.95 -10.07
CA PHE A 92 5.43 4.94 -11.39
C PHE A 92 5.95 6.07 -12.29
N ILE A 93 6.03 7.30 -11.77
CA ILE A 93 6.56 8.43 -12.54
C ILE A 93 8.01 8.15 -12.95
N ALA A 94 8.87 7.73 -12.03
CA ALA A 94 10.26 7.41 -12.34
C ALA A 94 10.40 6.30 -13.39
N GLN A 95 9.56 5.26 -13.29
CA GLN A 95 9.55 4.13 -14.24
C GLN A 95 9.16 4.57 -15.65
N VAL A 96 8.16 5.44 -15.79
CA VAL A 96 7.67 5.90 -17.09
C VAL A 96 8.57 6.97 -17.70
N THR A 97 9.08 7.92 -16.90
CA THR A 97 9.78 9.11 -17.44
C THR A 97 11.29 9.00 -17.45
N VAL A 98 11.88 8.21 -16.56
CA VAL A 98 13.35 8.13 -16.40
C VAL A 98 13.86 6.75 -16.75
N LEU A 99 13.33 5.71 -16.11
CA LEU A 99 13.88 4.35 -16.22
C LEU A 99 13.43 3.63 -17.50
N HIS A 100 12.25 3.95 -18.02
CA HIS A 100 11.65 3.30 -19.19
C HIS A 100 11.55 1.76 -19.04
N ILE A 101 11.26 1.30 -17.81
CA ILE A 101 11.10 -0.11 -17.45
C ILE A 101 9.62 -0.46 -17.21
N ASP A 102 9.33 -1.69 -16.76
CA ASP A 102 7.97 -2.10 -16.43
C ASP A 102 7.35 -1.18 -15.37
N TRP A 103 6.15 -0.69 -15.68
CA TRP A 103 5.33 0.15 -14.83
C TRP A 103 3.97 -0.50 -14.51
N ILE A 104 3.72 -1.71 -15.00
CA ILE A 104 2.43 -2.39 -14.78
C ILE A 104 2.27 -2.71 -13.30
N HIS A 105 3.34 -3.14 -12.63
CA HIS A 105 3.26 -3.50 -11.22
C HIS A 105 2.86 -2.31 -10.32
N THR A 106 3.37 -1.09 -10.58
CA THR A 106 3.01 0.11 -9.78
C THR A 106 1.55 0.51 -10.01
N VAL A 107 1.02 0.37 -11.22
CA VAL A 107 -0.40 0.62 -11.48
C VAL A 107 -1.30 -0.41 -10.78
N VAL A 108 -0.93 -1.69 -10.83
CA VAL A 108 -1.69 -2.77 -10.16
C VAL A 108 -1.69 -2.57 -8.65
N LEU A 109 -0.52 -2.30 -8.05
CA LEU A 109 -0.40 -2.06 -6.62
C LEU A 109 -1.17 -0.81 -6.21
N GLY A 110 -0.99 0.31 -6.91
CA GLY A 110 -1.72 1.55 -6.68
C GLY A 110 -3.24 1.36 -6.73
N ALA A 111 -3.76 0.59 -7.70
CA ALA A 111 -5.18 0.28 -7.79
C ALA A 111 -5.68 -0.52 -6.58
N ILE A 112 -4.92 -1.53 -6.13
CA ILE A 112 -5.25 -2.32 -4.94
C ILE A 112 -5.21 -1.44 -3.67
N ILE A 113 -4.25 -0.53 -3.55
CA ILE A 113 -4.14 0.42 -2.43
C ILE A 113 -5.35 1.37 -2.41
N VAL A 114 -5.74 1.95 -3.55
CA VAL A 114 -6.91 2.82 -3.67
C VAL A 114 -8.18 2.07 -3.29
N LEU A 115 -8.34 0.82 -3.78
CA LEU A 115 -9.47 -0.03 -3.41
C LEU A 115 -9.49 -0.32 -1.90
N LEU A 116 -8.33 -0.61 -1.31
CA LEU A 116 -8.20 -0.84 0.13
C LEU A 116 -8.62 0.40 0.93
N ILE A 117 -8.20 1.59 0.52
CA ILE A 117 -8.61 2.87 1.15
C ILE A 117 -10.13 3.03 1.06
N TYR A 118 -10.72 2.80 -0.12
CA TYR A 118 -12.16 2.90 -0.34
C TYR A 118 -12.95 1.95 0.58
N LEU A 119 -12.55 0.67 0.63
CA LEU A 119 -13.22 -0.34 1.44
C LEU A 119 -13.16 -0.03 2.95
N GLN A 120 -12.03 0.50 3.43
CA GLN A 120 -11.85 0.89 4.83
C GLN A 120 -12.69 2.11 5.22
N ARG A 121 -12.74 3.15 4.37
CA ARG A 121 -13.54 4.37 4.62
C ARG A 121 -15.03 4.06 4.79
N ALA A 122 -15.57 3.17 3.96
CA ALA A 122 -16.96 2.75 4.03
C ALA A 122 -17.31 2.06 5.36
N GLY A 123 -16.35 1.41 6.04
CA GLY A 123 -16.57 0.81 7.35
C GLY A 123 -16.58 1.82 8.50
N THR A 124 -15.73 2.86 8.43
CA THR A 124 -15.63 3.88 9.48
C THR A 124 -16.85 4.81 9.51
N ALA A 125 -17.44 5.14 8.36
CA ALA A 125 -18.64 5.97 8.28
C ALA A 125 -19.85 5.31 8.96
N GLN A 126 -19.96 3.98 8.87
CA GLN A 126 -21.08 3.20 9.39
C GLN A 126 -21.10 3.14 10.93
N LEU A 127 -19.95 3.31 11.59
CA LEU A 127 -19.84 3.39 13.06
C LEU A 127 -20.11 4.80 13.62
N ARG A 128 -20.10 5.83 12.77
CA ARG A 128 -20.30 7.23 13.16
C ARG A 128 -21.73 7.71 12.99
N GLY A 129 -22.49 7.20 12.01
CA GLY A 129 -23.87 7.61 11.73
C GLY A 129 -24.96 6.95 12.58
N GLY A 130 -24.59 6.15 13.59
CA GLY A 130 -25.53 5.43 14.46
C GLY A 130 -25.61 5.99 15.89
N ARG A 131 -25.20 7.25 16.12
CA ARG A 131 -25.35 7.94 17.40
C ARG A 131 -26.27 9.13 17.26
#